data_AF-A0A3N5TQU5-F1
#
_entry.id   AF-A0A3N5TQU5-F1
#
_cell.length_a   1.000
_cell.length_b   1.000
_cell.length_c   1.000
_cell.angle_alpha   90.00
_cell.angle_beta   90.00
_cell.angle_gamma   90.00
#
_symmetry.space_group_name_H-M   'P 1'
#
loop_
_entity.id
_entity.type
_entity.pdbx_description
1 polymer ?
#
loop_
_entity_poly.entity_id
_entity_poly.type
_entity_poly.pdbx_seq_one_letter_code
_entity_poly.pdbx_strand_id
1 'polypeptide(L)'
;MLQGGQIKILSDGDIEQIHLSALSILWRTGVEVREEQAFEVLRKAGCPTSGKTIRIPSHLVEEAIRTSPKTFTLYGRDPSFKVRLEGRRVYYEPMIGRLNILDLETGLRRRTTLDDVANLIRVADALEHYTLLHSGAIMPHIEGVPDPVAHVHGYLTSVKNSSKVIKGVV
;
A
#
# COMPACT_ATOMS: atom_id res chain seq x y z
N MET A 1 20.93 -7.47 1.92
CA MET A 1 19.51 -7.15 2.24
C MET A 1 19.40 -6.82 3.71
N LEU A 2 18.66 -5.77 4.06
CA LEU A 2 18.51 -5.31 5.44
C LEU A 2 17.41 -6.10 6.18
N GLN A 3 17.63 -6.33 7.47
CA GLN A 3 16.65 -6.94 8.37
C GLN A 3 16.17 -5.92 9.41
N GLY A 4 14.87 -5.71 9.46
CA GLY A 4 14.21 -4.85 10.44
C GLY A 4 13.96 -5.56 11.77
N GLY A 5 13.23 -4.87 12.67
CA GLY A 5 12.79 -5.44 13.95
C GLY A 5 13.91 -5.70 14.96
N GLN A 6 15.04 -5.00 14.83
CA GLN A 6 16.18 -5.12 15.75
C GLN A 6 15.95 -4.38 17.08
N ILE A 7 15.10 -3.34 17.07
CA ILE A 7 14.77 -2.56 18.26
C ILE A 7 13.47 -3.11 18.85
N LYS A 8 13.53 -3.59 20.11
CA LYS A 8 12.37 -4.06 20.88
C LYS A 8 12.10 -3.08 22.02
N ILE A 9 11.12 -2.21 21.83
CA ILE A 9 10.72 -1.19 22.83
C ILE A 9 9.61 -1.72 23.75
N LEU A 10 8.74 -2.58 23.21
CA LEU A 10 7.59 -3.14 23.92
C LEU A 10 7.92 -4.52 24.50
N SER A 11 7.45 -4.78 25.73
CA SER A 11 7.46 -6.12 26.31
C SER A 11 6.40 -7.01 25.67
N ASP A 12 6.46 -8.32 25.93
CA ASP A 12 5.46 -9.25 25.39
C ASP A 12 4.06 -8.99 26.01
N GLY A 13 4.02 -8.54 27.27
CA GLY A 13 2.78 -8.10 27.92
C GLY A 13 2.19 -6.83 27.31
N ASP A 14 3.03 -5.86 26.91
CA ASP A 14 2.56 -4.66 26.21
C ASP A 14 1.94 -5.02 24.85
N ILE A 15 2.58 -5.94 24.11
CA ILE A 15 2.08 -6.42 22.81
C ILE A 15 0.74 -7.13 22.98
N GLU A 16 0.61 -8.01 23.99
CA GLU A 16 -0.65 -8.69 24.32
C GLU A 16 -1.75 -7.69 24.68
N GLN A 17 -1.43 -6.68 25.50
CA GLN A 17 -2.39 -5.65 25.88
C GLN A 17 -2.87 -4.84 24.67
N ILE A 18 -1.97 -4.47 23.75
CA ILE A 18 -2.34 -3.78 22.50
C ILE A 18 -3.26 -4.65 21.65
N HIS A 19 -2.93 -5.93 21.49
CA HIS A 19 -3.71 -6.89 20.72
C HIS A 19 -5.14 -7.04 21.28
N LEU A 20 -5.26 -7.32 22.59
CA LEU A 20 -6.57 -7.44 23.26
C LEU A 20 -7.37 -6.14 23.19
N SER A 21 -6.69 -4.99 23.28
CA SER A 21 -7.34 -3.68 23.15
C SER A 21 -7.87 -3.44 21.73
N ALA A 22 -7.11 -3.81 20.70
CA ALA A 22 -7.54 -3.74 19.31
C ALA A 22 -8.77 -4.63 19.06
N LEU A 23 -8.76 -5.87 19.55
CA LEU A 23 -9.90 -6.79 19.47
C LEU A 23 -11.14 -6.21 20.18
N SER A 24 -10.95 -5.61 21.36
CA SER A 24 -12.02 -4.95 22.11
C SER A 24 -12.63 -3.78 21.34
N ILE A 25 -11.82 -2.95 20.68
CA ILE A 25 -12.29 -1.84 19.84
C ILE A 25 -13.09 -2.37 18.64
N LEU A 26 -12.57 -3.36 17.93
CA LEU A 26 -13.25 -3.97 16.78
C LEU A 26 -14.60 -4.60 17.17
N TRP A 27 -14.71 -5.17 18.37
CA TRP A 27 -15.94 -5.75 18.87
C TRP A 27 -16.94 -4.71 19.42
N ARG A 28 -16.48 -3.79 20.28
CA ARG A 28 -17.37 -2.85 20.99
C ARG A 28 -17.74 -1.65 20.13
N THR A 29 -16.75 -1.05 19.47
CA THR A 29 -16.92 0.14 18.63
C THR A 29 -17.29 -0.25 17.21
N GLY A 30 -16.54 -1.19 16.62
CA GLY A 30 -16.72 -1.59 15.22
C GLY A 30 -16.10 -0.61 14.21
N VAL A 31 -16.34 -0.88 12.93
CA VAL A 31 -15.81 -0.12 11.78
C VAL A 31 -16.96 0.20 10.83
N GLU A 32 -17.06 1.45 10.38
CA GLU A 32 -18.01 1.83 9.33
C GLU A 32 -17.53 1.32 7.97
N VAL A 33 -18.31 0.45 7.35
CA VAL A 33 -18.01 -0.12 6.03
C VAL A 33 -18.99 0.48 5.02
N ARG A 34 -18.47 1.39 4.20
CA ARG A 34 -19.28 2.15 3.23
C ARG A 34 -19.53 1.41 1.92
N GLU A 35 -18.63 0.49 1.58
CA GLU A 35 -18.78 -0.31 0.37
C GLU A 35 -19.68 -1.52 0.62
N GLU A 36 -20.76 -1.61 -0.15
CA GLU A 36 -21.84 -2.56 0.04
C GLU A 36 -21.37 -4.01 -0.11
N GLN A 37 -20.51 -4.31 -1.09
CA GLN A 37 -19.98 -5.66 -1.26
C GLN A 37 -19.13 -6.09 -0.06
N ALA A 38 -18.27 -5.20 0.45
CA ALA A 38 -17.45 -5.47 1.63
C ALA A 38 -18.31 -5.64 2.89
N PHE A 39 -19.34 -4.81 3.04
CA PHE A 39 -20.30 -4.90 4.15
C PHE A 39 -21.01 -6.27 4.14
N GLU A 40 -21.49 -6.71 2.98
CA GLU A 40 -22.18 -7.99 2.83
C GLU A 40 -21.27 -9.20 3.07
N VAL A 41 -20.00 -9.14 2.65
CA VAL A 41 -19.02 -10.19 2.97
C VAL A 41 -18.85 -10.35 4.48
N LEU A 42 -18.67 -9.23 5.19
CA LEU A 42 -18.48 -9.25 6.65
C LEU A 42 -19.76 -9.68 7.38
N ARG A 43 -20.93 -9.21 6.94
CA ARG A 43 -22.22 -9.62 7.49
C ARG A 43 -22.45 -11.13 7.33
N LYS A 44 -22.16 -11.68 6.13
CA LYS A 44 -22.28 -13.12 5.85
C LYS A 44 -21.27 -13.97 6.63
N ALA A 45 -20.11 -13.40 6.95
CA ALA A 45 -19.13 -14.04 7.83
C ALA A 45 -19.56 -14.07 9.31
N GLY A 46 -20.72 -13.49 9.66
CA GLY A 46 -21.27 -13.52 11.02
C GLY A 46 -20.92 -12.29 11.87
N CYS A 47 -20.38 -11.23 11.27
CA CYS A 47 -20.15 -9.98 11.98
C CYS A 47 -21.48 -9.27 12.29
N PRO A 48 -21.79 -8.94 13.56
CA PRO A 48 -22.97 -8.15 13.89
C PRO A 48 -22.90 -6.75 13.30
N THR A 49 -24.05 -6.20 12.94
CA THR A 49 -24.15 -4.90 12.27
C THR A 49 -25.04 -3.94 13.06
N SER A 50 -24.73 -2.64 12.96
CA SER A 50 -25.56 -1.55 13.46
C SER A 50 -25.48 -0.40 12.46
N GLY A 51 -26.51 -0.24 11.64
CA GLY A 51 -26.42 0.64 10.45
C GLY A 51 -25.31 0.18 9.51
N LYS A 52 -24.38 1.10 9.17
CA LYS A 52 -23.18 0.79 8.35
C LYS A 52 -21.97 0.35 9.18
N THR A 53 -22.12 0.23 10.50
CA THR A 53 -21.03 -0.21 11.38
C THR A 53 -21.05 -1.72 11.53
N ILE A 54 -19.91 -2.34 11.21
CA ILE A 54 -19.62 -3.76 11.42
C ILE A 54 -18.83 -3.93 12.71
N ARG A 55 -19.26 -4.84 13.59
CA ARG A 55 -18.46 -5.28 14.74
C ARG A 55 -17.80 -6.61 14.41
N ILE A 56 -16.48 -6.70 14.58
CA ILE A 56 -15.71 -7.89 14.18
C ILE A 56 -15.39 -8.71 15.43
N PRO A 57 -15.96 -9.93 15.58
CA PRO A 57 -15.59 -10.85 16.64
C PRO A 57 -14.11 -11.23 16.62
N SER A 58 -13.51 -11.42 17.79
CA SER A 58 -12.09 -11.77 17.92
C SER A 58 -11.72 -13.04 17.14
N HIS A 59 -12.56 -14.08 17.18
CA HIS A 59 -12.29 -15.34 16.48
C HIS A 59 -12.16 -15.16 14.95
N LEU A 60 -12.89 -14.21 14.35
CA LEU A 60 -12.76 -13.92 12.91
C LEU A 60 -11.46 -13.17 12.61
N VAL A 61 -11.01 -12.29 13.50
CA VAL A 61 -9.70 -11.63 13.38
C VAL A 61 -8.57 -12.65 13.47
N GLU A 62 -8.61 -13.54 14.47
CA GLU A 62 -7.60 -14.59 14.63
C GLU A 62 -7.57 -15.55 13.45
N GLU A 63 -8.74 -15.97 12.97
CA GLU A 63 -8.85 -16.84 11.81
C GLU A 63 -8.28 -16.18 10.54
N ALA A 64 -8.55 -14.88 10.33
CA ALA A 64 -7.95 -14.13 9.23
C ALA A 64 -6.42 -14.04 9.34
N ILE A 65 -5.87 -13.81 10.54
CA ILE A 65 -4.41 -13.79 10.77
C ILE A 65 -3.79 -15.17 10.54
N ARG A 66 -4.48 -16.23 10.95
CA ARG A 66 -4.05 -17.63 10.81
C ARG A 66 -4.00 -18.08 9.36
N THR A 67 -5.03 -17.72 8.58
CA THR A 67 -5.15 -18.09 7.16
C THR A 67 -4.33 -17.19 6.22
N SER A 68 -3.91 -16.01 6.69
CA SER A 68 -3.05 -15.11 5.92
C SER A 68 -1.68 -15.72 5.64
N PRO A 69 -1.18 -15.67 4.38
CA PRO A 69 0.12 -16.21 4.02
C PRO A 69 1.24 -15.47 4.74
N LYS A 70 2.17 -16.21 5.35
CA LYS A 70 3.34 -15.63 6.03
C LYS A 70 4.43 -15.15 5.05
N THR A 71 4.37 -15.63 3.81
CA THR A 71 5.33 -15.27 2.76
C THR A 71 4.71 -15.41 1.38
N PHE A 72 5.01 -14.46 0.50
CA PHE A 72 4.67 -14.53 -0.92
C PHE A 72 5.68 -13.72 -1.74
N THR A 73 5.66 -13.90 -3.06
CA THR A 73 6.58 -13.21 -3.98
C THR A 73 5.79 -12.35 -4.95
N LEU A 74 6.19 -11.09 -5.05
CA LEU A 74 5.74 -10.16 -6.09
C LEU A 74 6.72 -10.24 -7.26
N TYR A 75 6.20 -10.30 -8.48
CA TYR A 75 6.98 -10.42 -9.70
C TYR A 75 6.92 -9.14 -10.51
N GLY A 76 8.08 -8.71 -11.02
CA GLY A 76 8.20 -7.62 -11.98
C GLY A 76 7.77 -8.07 -13.37
N ARG A 77 7.73 -7.12 -14.30
CA ARG A 77 7.48 -7.41 -15.71
C ARG A 77 8.59 -8.26 -16.31
N ASP A 78 9.83 -8.00 -15.92
CA ASP A 78 10.93 -8.96 -16.11
C ASP A 78 10.99 -9.88 -14.87
N PRO A 79 10.80 -11.21 -15.04
CA PRO A 79 10.85 -12.17 -13.95
C PRO A 79 12.18 -12.22 -13.16
N SER A 80 13.26 -11.65 -13.71
CA SER A 80 14.52 -11.48 -13.00
C SER A 80 14.39 -10.55 -11.78
N PHE A 81 13.43 -9.61 -11.82
CA PHE A 81 13.07 -8.75 -10.70
C PHE A 81 11.90 -9.35 -9.91
N LYS A 82 12.17 -9.67 -8.65
CA LYS A 82 11.16 -10.18 -7.72
C LYS A 82 11.41 -9.71 -6.30
N VAL A 83 10.31 -9.51 -5.57
CA VAL A 83 10.32 -9.07 -4.17
C VAL A 83 9.63 -10.13 -3.34
N ARG A 84 10.38 -10.80 -2.46
CA ARG A 84 9.87 -11.86 -1.59
C ARG A 84 9.51 -11.28 -0.23
N LEU A 85 8.23 -11.05 0.01
CA LEU A 85 7.75 -10.51 1.28
C LEU A 85 7.80 -11.62 2.33
N GLU A 86 8.81 -11.60 3.19
CA GLU A 86 9.03 -12.61 4.23
C GLU A 86 9.77 -12.08 5.45
N GLY A 87 9.44 -12.64 6.60
CA GLY A 87 10.14 -12.42 7.86
C GLY A 87 10.26 -10.93 8.19
N ARG A 88 11.51 -10.48 8.36
CA ARG A 88 11.86 -9.08 8.71
C ARG A 88 12.61 -8.38 7.57
N ARG A 89 12.50 -8.84 6.32
CA ARG A 89 13.15 -8.18 5.19
C ARG A 89 12.59 -6.77 5.01
N VAL A 90 13.49 -5.81 4.79
CA VAL A 90 13.12 -4.41 4.54
C VAL A 90 13.23 -4.12 3.05
N TYR A 91 12.21 -3.46 2.51
CA TYR A 91 12.13 -3.01 1.14
C TYR A 91 11.94 -1.49 1.11
N TYR A 92 12.52 -0.85 0.10
CA TYR A 92 12.36 0.57 -0.16
C TYR A 92 11.50 0.77 -1.38
N GLU A 93 10.60 1.75 -1.30
CA GLU A 93 9.76 2.20 -2.41
C GLU A 93 9.74 3.73 -2.46
N PRO A 94 9.55 4.32 -3.65
CA PRO A 94 9.36 5.75 -3.75
C PRO A 94 7.97 6.13 -3.23
N MET A 95 7.92 7.19 -2.42
CA MET A 95 6.65 7.77 -1.98
C MET A 95 5.89 8.37 -3.18
N ILE A 96 4.57 8.17 -3.22
CA ILE A 96 3.68 8.67 -4.28
C ILE A 96 2.61 9.65 -3.76
N GLY A 97 1.74 10.15 -4.64
CA GLY A 97 0.58 10.98 -4.27
C GLY A 97 0.86 12.48 -4.13
N ARG A 98 1.96 13.00 -4.68
CA ARG A 98 2.31 14.42 -4.60
C ARG A 98 1.74 15.21 -5.77
N LEU A 99 0.64 15.95 -5.55
CA LEU A 99 -0.01 16.81 -6.55
C LEU A 99 0.87 17.91 -7.16
N ASN A 100 2.04 18.15 -6.55
CA ASN A 100 2.98 19.15 -7.01
C ASN A 100 4.40 18.62 -6.88
N ILE A 101 5.27 19.11 -7.75
CA ILE A 101 6.70 18.85 -7.76
C ILE A 101 7.46 20.17 -7.65
N LEU A 102 8.65 20.11 -7.06
CA LEU A 102 9.62 21.20 -7.14
C LEU A 102 10.39 21.03 -8.44
N ASP A 103 10.21 21.97 -9.36
CA ASP A 103 10.93 22.00 -10.61
C ASP A 103 12.39 22.39 -10.35
N LEU A 104 13.33 21.55 -10.77
CA LEU A 104 14.76 21.73 -10.47
C LEU A 104 15.41 22.83 -11.32
N GLU A 105 14.84 23.17 -12.48
CA GLU A 105 15.39 24.21 -13.36
C GLU A 105 14.95 25.59 -12.88
N THR A 106 13.68 25.73 -12.51
CA THR A 106 13.09 27.02 -12.11
C THR A 106 13.11 27.25 -10.60
N GLY A 107 13.26 26.20 -9.80
CA GLY A 107 13.11 26.25 -8.34
C GLY A 107 11.68 26.49 -7.86
N LEU A 108 10.69 26.45 -8.76
CA LEU A 108 9.30 26.74 -8.46
C LEU A 108 8.49 25.46 -8.27
N ARG A 109 7.49 25.54 -7.39
CA ARG A 109 6.50 24.48 -7.23
C ARG A 109 5.47 24.55 -8.36
N ARG A 110 5.25 23.43 -9.06
CA ARG A 110 4.23 23.31 -10.10
C ARG A 110 3.44 22.02 -9.99
N ARG A 111 2.33 21.93 -10.75
CA ARG A 111 1.59 20.68 -10.92
C ARG A 111 2.46 19.64 -11.59
N THR A 112 2.22 18.39 -11.21
CA THR A 112 3.01 17.28 -11.71
C THR A 112 2.42 16.73 -13.00
N THR A 113 3.27 16.41 -13.96
CA THR A 113 2.93 15.92 -15.31
C THR A 113 3.27 14.44 -15.45
N LEU A 114 2.90 13.82 -16.59
CA LEU A 114 3.34 12.45 -16.90
C LEU A 114 4.86 12.33 -17.08
N ASP A 115 5.54 13.38 -17.53
CA ASP A 115 6.99 13.37 -17.69
C ASP A 115 7.70 13.31 -16.33
N ASP A 116 7.15 14.01 -15.33
CA ASP A 116 7.64 13.90 -13.96
C ASP A 116 7.46 12.48 -13.40
N VAL A 117 6.33 11.83 -13.69
CA VAL A 117 6.11 10.42 -13.32
C VAL A 117 7.16 9.54 -13.97
N ALA A 118 7.42 9.71 -15.27
CA ALA A 118 8.46 8.96 -15.97
C ALA A 118 9.84 9.18 -15.36
N ASN A 119 10.21 10.43 -15.06
CA ASN A 119 11.49 10.79 -14.49
C ASN A 119 11.68 10.23 -13.08
N LEU A 120 10.67 10.33 -12.22
CA LEU A 120 10.70 9.76 -10.87
C LEU A 120 10.88 8.23 -10.90
N ILE A 121 10.19 7.56 -11.83
CA ILE A 121 10.33 6.11 -12.01
C ILE A 121 11.73 5.75 -12.52
N ARG A 122 12.28 6.48 -13.49
CA ARG A 122 13.67 6.24 -13.97
C ARG A 122 14.70 6.42 -12.85
N VAL A 123 14.53 7.45 -12.02
CA VAL A 123 15.40 7.66 -10.85
C VAL A 123 15.30 6.47 -9.89
N ALA A 124 14.08 6.05 -9.53
CA ALA A 124 13.89 4.91 -8.63
C ALA A 124 14.37 3.58 -9.26
N ASP A 125 14.27 3.43 -10.57
CA ASP A 125 14.78 2.27 -11.31
C ASP A 125 16.32 2.22 -11.29
N ALA A 126 17.00 3.36 -11.41
CA ALA A 126 18.45 3.44 -11.32
C ALA A 126 19.00 3.16 -9.91
N LEU A 127 18.19 3.31 -8.85
CA LEU A 127 18.60 3.07 -7.48
C LEU A 127 18.58 1.57 -7.13
N GLU A 128 19.73 1.04 -6.71
CA GLU A 128 19.92 -0.39 -6.38
C GLU A 128 18.95 -0.89 -5.30
N HIS A 129 18.69 -0.07 -4.27
CA HIS A 129 17.88 -0.49 -3.12
C HIS A 129 16.37 -0.33 -3.32
N TYR A 130 15.96 0.32 -4.40
CA TYR A 130 14.55 0.48 -4.77
C TYR A 130 14.12 -0.71 -5.64
N THR A 131 13.78 -1.82 -4.98
CA THR A 131 13.39 -3.08 -5.65
C THR A 131 11.89 -3.21 -5.85
N LEU A 132 11.10 -2.48 -5.07
CA LEU A 132 9.66 -2.34 -5.19
C LEU A 132 9.36 -0.88 -5.56
N LEU A 133 8.70 -0.68 -6.68
CA LEU A 133 8.25 0.64 -7.11
C LEU A 133 6.75 0.73 -6.91
N HIS A 134 6.27 1.92 -6.58
CA HIS A 134 4.86 2.21 -6.67
C HIS A 134 4.58 2.73 -8.07
N SER A 135 3.45 2.38 -8.68
CA SER A 135 3.04 3.09 -9.89
C SER A 135 2.91 4.55 -9.53
N GLY A 136 3.76 5.39 -10.12
CA GLY A 136 4.01 6.79 -9.74
C GLY A 136 2.83 7.73 -9.97
N ALA A 137 1.60 7.20 -9.91
CA ALA A 137 0.36 7.92 -9.96
C ALA A 137 0.35 8.97 -8.86
N ILE A 138 0.47 10.20 -9.32
CA ILE A 138 0.15 11.37 -8.54
C ILE A 138 -1.37 11.47 -8.61
N MET A 139 -2.00 10.93 -7.58
CA MET A 139 -3.45 10.82 -7.52
C MET A 139 -4.03 11.95 -6.67
N PRO A 140 -5.25 12.42 -6.98
CA PRO A 140 -6.09 11.98 -8.11
C PRO A 140 -5.77 12.63 -9.47
N HIS A 141 -4.83 13.58 -9.53
CA HIS A 141 -4.68 14.47 -10.69
C HIS A 141 -3.26 14.51 -11.24
N ILE A 142 -3.13 14.32 -12.56
CA ILE A 142 -1.90 14.54 -13.32
C ILE A 142 -2.21 15.61 -14.36
N GLU A 143 -1.40 16.68 -14.40
CA GLU A 143 -1.60 17.79 -15.31
C GLU A 143 -1.64 17.29 -16.77
N GLY A 144 -2.67 17.71 -17.52
CA GLY A 144 -2.90 17.27 -18.90
C GLY A 144 -3.55 15.90 -19.07
N VAL A 145 -3.95 15.21 -17.99
CA VAL A 145 -4.66 13.93 -18.04
C VAL A 145 -6.02 14.05 -17.34
N PRO A 146 -7.13 13.59 -17.93
CA PRO A 146 -8.42 13.58 -17.25
C PRO A 146 -8.39 12.70 -15.98
N ASP A 147 -8.88 13.24 -14.86
CA ASP A 147 -8.85 12.58 -13.54
C ASP A 147 -9.38 11.12 -13.56
N PRO A 148 -10.49 10.79 -14.25
CA PRO A 148 -11.00 9.42 -14.27
C PRO A 148 -10.02 8.38 -14.83
N VAL A 149 -9.02 8.80 -15.61
CA VAL A 149 -8.03 7.90 -16.25
C VAL A 149 -6.59 8.18 -15.80
N ALA A 150 -6.37 9.15 -14.89
CA ALA A 150 -5.04 9.51 -14.41
C ALA A 150 -4.27 8.29 -13.84
N HIS A 151 -4.98 7.41 -13.13
CA HIS A 151 -4.42 6.18 -12.57
C HIS A 151 -3.90 5.21 -13.65
N VAL A 152 -4.63 5.05 -14.77
CA VAL A 152 -4.23 4.21 -15.91
C VAL A 152 -2.98 4.77 -16.58
N HIS A 153 -2.97 6.07 -16.88
CA HIS A 153 -1.84 6.71 -17.54
C HIS A 153 -0.58 6.73 -16.65
N GLY A 154 -0.74 7.00 -15.36
CA GLY A 154 0.36 6.93 -14.38
C GLY A 154 0.93 5.52 -14.24
N TYR A 155 0.07 4.50 -14.17
CA TYR A 155 0.48 3.11 -14.11
C TYR A 155 1.23 2.67 -15.39
N LEU A 156 0.65 2.94 -16.57
CA LEU A 156 1.28 2.61 -17.85
C LEU A 156 2.64 3.31 -18.02
N THR A 157 2.73 4.58 -17.62
CA THR A 157 3.99 5.34 -17.65
C THR A 157 5.03 4.69 -16.74
N SER A 158 4.64 4.21 -15.56
CA SER A 158 5.55 3.53 -14.64
C SER A 158 6.08 2.21 -15.24
N VAL A 159 5.19 1.38 -15.79
CA VAL A 159 5.58 0.09 -16.40
C VAL A 159 6.43 0.27 -17.66
N LYS A 160 6.25 1.36 -18.41
CA LYS A 160 7.11 1.70 -19.56
C LYS A 160 8.53 2.09 -19.16
N ASN A 161 8.72 2.64 -17.95
CA ASN A 161 10.00 3.21 -17.51
C ASN A 161 10.74 2.36 -16.47
N SER A 162 10.20 1.21 -16.07
CA SER A 162 10.90 0.22 -15.24
C SER A 162 10.40 -1.19 -15.53
N SER A 163 11.27 -2.18 -15.35
CA SER A 163 10.92 -3.61 -15.38
C SER A 163 10.83 -4.26 -14.00
N LYS A 164 11.15 -3.50 -12.93
CA LYS A 164 11.07 -3.93 -11.53
C LYS A 164 9.62 -4.21 -11.11
N VAL A 165 9.44 -4.70 -9.88
CA VAL A 165 8.10 -4.91 -9.30
C VAL A 165 7.41 -3.55 -9.16
N ILE A 166 6.20 -3.42 -9.70
CA ILE A 166 5.39 -2.21 -9.61
C ILE A 166 4.07 -2.54 -8.89
N LYS A 167 3.81 -1.87 -7.77
CA LYS A 167 2.52 -1.92 -7.07
C LYS A 167 1.44 -1.20 -7.89
N GLY A 168 0.29 -1.83 -8.04
CA GLY A 168 -0.88 -1.27 -8.72
C GLY A 168 -1.57 -0.14 -7.95
N VAL A 169 -2.45 0.55 -8.66
CA VAL A 169 -3.39 1.55 -8.12
C VAL A 169 -4.77 0.93 -7.99
N VAL A 170 -5.46 1.27 -6.89
CA VAL A 170 -6.86 0.95 -6.62
C VAL A 170 -7.67 2.23 -6.71
#